data_AF-A0A1X0U8W0-F1
#
_entry.id   AF-A0A1X0U8W0-F1
#
_cell.length_a   1.000
_cell.length_b   1.000
_cell.length_c   1.000
_cell.angle_alpha   90.00
_cell.angle_beta   90.00
_cell.angle_gamma   90.00
#
_symmetry.space_group_name_H-M   'P 1'
#
loop_
_entity.id
_entity.type
_entity.pdbx_description
1 polymer ?
#
loop_
_entity_poly.entity_id
_entity_poly.type
_entity_poly.pdbx_seq_one_letter_code
_entity_poly.pdbx_strand_id
1 'polypeptide(L)'
;MTLPIEPNDVVRLIEEYIEDEHVSAEKWENRTPLDEAGISHLHSVAAEVYALGFHGGTCVANERNNRRRDRERAARPSTAQEKP
;
A
#
# COMPACT_ATOMS: atom_id res chain seq x y z
N MET A 1 -0.70 15.92 13.09
CA MET A 1 -1.95 15.65 12.37
C MET A 1 -1.70 14.47 11.45
N THR A 2 -2.24 13.30 11.75
CA THR A 2 -2.21 12.15 10.85
C THR A 2 -3.18 12.45 9.71
N LEU A 3 -2.64 12.82 8.55
CA LEU A 3 -3.43 12.86 7.32
C LEU A 3 -4.06 11.46 7.15
N PRO A 4 -5.37 11.35 6.89
CA PRO A 4 -5.94 10.07 6.52
C PRO A 4 -5.17 9.58 5.29
N ILE A 5 -4.65 8.36 5.37
CA ILE A 5 -4.17 7.65 4.18
C ILE A 5 -5.43 7.39 3.39
N GLU A 6 -5.80 8.30 2.49
CA GLU A 6 -6.72 7.93 1.42
C GLU A 6 -6.02 6.84 0.64
N PRO A 7 -6.55 5.61 0.58
CA PRO A 7 -5.93 4.55 -0.19
C PRO A 7 -6.29 4.79 -1.66
N ASN A 8 -5.96 5.97 -2.18
CA ASN A 8 -6.34 6.46 -3.49
C ASN A 8 -5.83 5.48 -4.57
N ASP A 9 -4.66 4.89 -4.33
CA ASP A 9 -4.12 3.84 -5.19
C ASP A 9 -4.95 2.55 -5.19
N VAL A 10 -5.48 2.13 -4.03
CA VAL A 10 -6.35 0.93 -3.94
C VAL A 10 -7.72 1.22 -4.56
N VAL A 11 -8.29 2.40 -4.30
CA VAL A 11 -9.56 2.83 -4.89
C VAL A 11 -9.44 2.86 -6.41
N ARG A 12 -8.40 3.52 -6.94
CA ARG A 12 -8.12 3.56 -8.38
C ARG A 12 -7.97 2.16 -8.97
N LEU A 13 -7.23 1.27 -8.29
CA LEU A 13 -7.03 -0.10 -8.77
C LEU A 13 -8.36 -0.87 -8.90
N ILE A 14 -9.27 -0.69 -7.94
CA ILE A 14 -10.58 -1.33 -7.95
C ILE A 14 -11.48 -0.71 -9.01
N GLU A 15 -11.47 0.62 -9.15
CA GLU A 15 -12.25 1.33 -10.17
C GLU A 15 -11.82 0.94 -11.58
N GLU A 16 -10.50 0.86 -11.84
CA GLU A 16 -9.93 0.42 -13.11
C GLU A 16 -10.37 -1.02 -13.45
N TYR A 17 -10.33 -1.94 -12.47
CA TYR A 17 -10.84 -3.29 -12.66
C TYR A 17 -12.34 -3.33 -13.02
N ILE A 18 -13.16 -2.54 -12.34
CA ILE A 18 -14.61 -2.48 -12.62
C ILE A 18 -14.85 -1.96 -14.04
N GLU A 19 -14.15 -0.89 -14.43
CA GLU A 19 -14.29 -0.31 -15.76
C GLU A 19 -13.87 -1.29 -16.86
N ASP A 20 -12.76 -2.02 -16.66
CA ASP A 20 -12.28 -3.04 -17.59
C ASP A 20 -13.23 -4.23 -17.74
N GLU A 21 -13.86 -4.69 -16.64
CA GLU A 21 -14.87 -5.75 -16.67
C GLU A 21 -16.12 -5.29 -17.44
N HIS A 22 -16.56 -4.05 -17.23
CA HIS A 22 -17.70 -3.48 -17.94
C HIS A 22 -17.42 -3.35 -19.45
N VAL A 23 -16.28 -2.76 -19.82
CA VAL A 23 -15.87 -2.63 -21.23
C VAL A 23 -15.73 -4.01 -21.89
N SER A 24 -15.20 -4.99 -21.15
CA SER A 24 -15.07 -6.36 -21.62
C SER A 24 -16.42 -7.04 -21.85
N ALA A 25 -17.38 -6.86 -20.95
CA ALA A 25 -18.73 -7.41 -21.10
C ALA A 25 -19.50 -6.75 -22.25
N GLU A 26 -19.32 -5.45 -22.48
CA GLU A 26 -19.93 -4.74 -23.60
C GLU A 26 -19.34 -5.14 -24.96
N LYS A 27 -18.03 -5.44 -25.00
CA LYS A 27 -17.31 -5.71 -26.25
C LYS A 27 -17.53 -7.14 -26.78
N TRP A 28 -17.82 -8.10 -25.92
CA TRP A 28 -17.89 -9.51 -26.29
C TRP A 28 -19.23 -10.11 -25.88
N GLU A 29 -20.01 -10.54 -26.86
CA GLU A 29 -21.37 -11.09 -26.68
C GLU A 29 -21.41 -12.36 -25.80
N ASN A 30 -20.26 -13.04 -25.66
CA ASN A 30 -20.10 -14.26 -24.84
C ASN A 30 -19.38 -14.01 -23.51
N ARG A 31 -19.08 -12.76 -23.14
CA ARG A 31 -18.51 -12.45 -21.83
C ARG A 31 -19.59 -12.06 -20.84
N THR A 32 -19.44 -12.55 -19.63
CA THR A 32 -20.21 -12.10 -18.47
C THR A 32 -19.23 -11.63 -17.39
N PRO A 33 -19.59 -10.60 -16.61
CA PRO A 33 -18.79 -10.21 -15.45
C PRO A 33 -18.52 -11.42 -14.55
N LEU A 34 -17.28 -11.57 -14.07
CA LEU A 34 -16.83 -12.72 -13.26
C LEU A 34 -16.88 -14.07 -13.99
N ASP A 35 -16.63 -14.09 -15.31
CA ASP A 35 -16.23 -15.31 -16.01
C ASP A 35 -14.85 -15.81 -15.52
N GLU A 36 -14.36 -16.96 -16.02
CA GLU A 36 -13.09 -17.54 -15.57
C GLU A 36 -11.91 -16.56 -15.73
N ALA A 37 -11.91 -15.74 -16.79
CA ALA A 37 -10.91 -14.72 -17.00
C ALA A 37 -11.08 -13.54 -16.02
N GLY A 38 -12.31 -13.09 -15.77
CA GLY A 38 -12.64 -12.05 -14.80
C GLY A 38 -12.28 -12.47 -13.37
N ILE A 39 -12.50 -13.73 -12.99
CA ILE A 39 -12.07 -14.28 -11.69
C ILE A 39 -10.54 -14.27 -11.56
N SER A 40 -9.82 -14.68 -12.61
CA SER A 40 -8.35 -14.62 -12.62
C SER A 40 -7.84 -13.18 -12.51
N HIS A 41 -8.51 -12.24 -13.17
CA HIS A 41 -8.18 -10.82 -13.11
C HIS A 41 -8.42 -10.27 -11.69
N LEU A 42 -9.57 -10.59 -11.09
CA LEU A 42 -9.90 -10.22 -9.71
C LEU A 42 -8.85 -10.72 -8.70
N HIS A 43 -8.35 -11.95 -8.87
CA HIS A 43 -7.28 -12.48 -8.01
C HIS A 43 -5.97 -11.69 -8.16
N SER A 44 -5.66 -11.22 -9.37
CA SER A 44 -4.47 -10.41 -9.63
C SER A 44 -4.59 -9.03 -8.95
N VAL A 45 -5.74 -8.38 -9.10
CA VAL A 45 -6.06 -7.11 -8.43
C VAL A 45 -5.99 -7.27 -6.90
N ALA A 46 -6.55 -8.34 -6.35
CA ALA A 46 -6.48 -8.62 -4.92
C ALA A 46 -5.03 -8.78 -4.41
N ALA A 47 -4.17 -9.43 -5.18
CA ALA A 47 -2.75 -9.59 -4.84
C ALA A 47 -2.03 -8.23 -4.81
N GLU A 48 -2.34 -7.33 -5.75
CA GLU A 48 -1.77 -5.98 -5.80
C GLU A 48 -2.24 -5.11 -4.63
N VAL A 49 -3.53 -5.16 -4.27
CA VAL A 49 -4.05 -4.47 -3.07
C VAL A 49 -3.31 -4.93 -1.82
N TYR A 50 -3.08 -6.24 -1.69
CA TYR A 50 -2.33 -6.78 -0.57
C TYR A 50 -0.88 -6.27 -0.55
N ALA A 51 -0.21 -6.26 -1.70
CA ALA A 51 1.16 -5.76 -1.82
C ALA A 51 1.28 -4.27 -1.44
N LEU A 52 0.33 -3.43 -1.89
CA LEU A 52 0.27 -2.02 -1.54
C LEU A 52 0.10 -1.82 -0.02
N GLY A 53 -0.83 -2.57 0.59
CA GLY A 53 -1.04 -2.53 2.03
C GLY A 53 0.20 -2.96 2.83
N PHE A 54 0.87 -4.04 2.39
CA PHE A 54 2.09 -4.53 3.03
C PHE A 54 3.24 -3.51 2.92
N HIS A 55 3.42 -2.90 1.75
CA HIS A 55 4.45 -1.88 1.53
C HIS A 55 4.20 -0.66 2.41
N GLY A 56 2.98 -0.11 2.40
CA GLY A 56 2.61 1.03 3.24
C GLY A 56 2.83 0.77 4.73
N GLY A 57 2.42 -0.42 5.20
CA GLY A 57 2.65 -0.86 6.59
C GLY A 57 4.13 -0.95 6.96
N THR A 58 4.95 -1.48 6.05
CA THR A 58 6.42 -1.59 6.23
C THR A 58 7.08 -0.22 6.33
N CYS A 59 6.70 0.73 5.47
CA CYS A 59 7.22 2.10 5.52
C CYS A 59 6.89 2.78 6.86
N VAL A 60 5.65 2.67 7.34
CA VAL A 60 5.24 3.23 8.65
C VAL A 60 6.00 2.55 9.80
N ALA A 61 6.19 1.24 9.75
CA ALA A 61 6.95 0.51 10.78
C ALA A 61 8.42 0.95 10.82
N ASN A 62 9.05 1.12 9.65
CA ASN A 62 10.42 1.61 9.54
C ASN A 62 10.56 3.04 10.06
N GLU A 63 9.63 3.92 9.73
CA GLU A 63 9.64 5.30 10.21
C GLU A 63 9.55 5.36 11.75
N ARG A 64 8.66 4.55 12.35
CA ARG A 64 8.56 4.44 13.82
C ARG A 64 9.88 3.97 14.45
N ASN A 65 10.53 2.99 13.84
CA ASN A 65 11.81 2.47 14.33
C ASN A 65 12.93 3.51 14.22
N ASN A 66 13.00 4.25 13.12
CA ASN A 66 13.96 5.33 12.92
C ASN A 66 13.78 6.43 13.96
N ARG A 67 12.54 6.91 14.16
CA ARG A 67 12.23 7.89 15.20
C ARG A 67 12.61 7.42 16.61
N ARG A 68 12.48 6.12 16.90
CA ARG A 68 12.94 5.56 18.18
C ARG A 68 14.46 5.63 18.31
N ARG A 69 15.20 5.23 17.27
CA ARG A 69 16.68 5.30 17.24
C ARG A 69 17.18 6.73 17.39
N ASP A 70 16.53 7.70 16.77
CA ASP A 70 16.90 9.11 16.88
C ASP A 70 16.73 9.62 18.32
N ARG A 71 15.65 9.24 19.00
CA ARG A 71 15.45 9.55 20.42
C ARG A 71 16.51 8.90 21.31
N GLU A 72 16.82 7.63 21.08
CA GLU A 72 17.88 6.92 21.81
C GLU A 72 19.25 7.57 21.59
N ARG A 73 19.53 8.06 20.38
CA ARG A 73 20.78 8.76 20.06
C ARG A 73 20.85 10.14 20.74
N ALA A 74 19.75 10.90 20.75
CA ALA A 74 19.66 12.19 21.42
C ALA A 74 19.73 12.08 22.95
N ALA A 75 19.27 10.95 23.52
CA ALA A 75 19.31 10.69 24.95
C ALA A 75 20.69 10.21 25.46
N ARG A 76 21.67 9.96 24.57
CA ARG A 76 23.04 9.65 25.00
C ARG A 76 23.74 10.94 25.41
N PRO A 77 24.09 11.13 26.69
CA PRO A 77 24.85 12.31 27.12
C PRO A 77 26.20 12.31 26.41
N SER A 78 26.62 13.48 25.91
CA SER A 78 27.95 13.66 25.33
C SER A 78 28.99 13.59 26.46
N THR A 79 29.45 12.39 26.81
CA THR A 79 30.55 12.18 27.77
C THR A 79 31.91 12.48 27.12
N ALA A 80 32.03 13.64 26.46
CA ALA A 80 33.22 14.01 25.71
C ALA A 80 33.55 15.51 25.81
N GLN A 81 33.43 16.11 26.99
CA GLN A 81 34.17 17.33 27.35
C GLN A 81 34.40 17.33 28.85
N GLU A 82 35.52 16.74 29.30
CA GLU A 82 36.31 17.20 30.45
C GLU A 82 37.46 16.23 30.72
N LYS A 83 38.65 16.60 30.23
CA LYS A 83 39.91 16.36 30.93
C LYS A 83 41.08 17.04 30.20
N PRO A 84 42.12 17.47 30.93
CA PRO A 84 42.16 18.22 32.19
C PRO A 84 42.51 19.70 31.98
#